data_AF-A0A4S4KTR9-F1
#
_entry.id   AF-A0A4S4KTR9-F1
#
_cell.length_a   1.000
_cell.length_b   1.000
_cell.length_c   1.000
_cell.angle_alpha   90.00
_cell.angle_beta   90.00
_cell.angle_gamma   90.00
#
_symmetry.space_group_name_H-M   'P 1'
#
loop_
_entity.id
_entity.type
_entity.pdbx_description
1 polymer ?
#
loop_
_entity_poly.entity_id
_entity_poly.type
_entity_poly.pdbx_seq_one_letter_code
_entity_poly.pdbx_strand_id
1 'polypeptide(L)'
;MATKTPLKTFTVEEVAQHNKEGDLWIIIDSKVYNLSRFADLHPGGAGVLFTPSIAGQDATQAFFGLHRHEVLLRPQYARLQIGTIQGQEQVIGSQPADSVSEVPYAEPSWLSKGYYSPYYNDSHRKFQKAVRKFMMEVVSPDAVKCEENGKRISQEVVDQLCEMNIPAMRLGKGKHLKGRTLMGGVITPEEFDPFHELIVNSEIGRFSTRGYVDGLLAGGVIGLPPVLNFGSSEVKDLVVSDVLSGKKFICLAITEAFAGSDVSGLQTTAVREGDEWVINGTKKWITNGTFADYFTVACKTEPGFTVILVPRSDNVSTKAIKTAYSSTAGTAYVTFENVRVPVSYTLGPVGKGMQVILSNFNHERWMIVCTSLATQRVIVEECLKWSNQRIVFGKPLNAQAVIRSKLANMIARVEAGQNWLESITHQMNNMSYHEQSDKLAGPIGLLKQFITRTGRETAEDATQIFGGRGITTTGMGKLIENYHRTSPYDAILGGAEDVLGDLGATRHAELEAIDGILSDKVLTPEMREYPLSETALYVTVEPCIMCASALRQLGIKEVFYGCENDRFGGCGSVLGVNNALPHPKHPAYRATGGYCREEAIMILRRFYVTENVNAPVPKSKANRVLKTEIVPKA
;
A
#
# COMPACT_ATOMS: atom_id res chain seq x y z
N MET A 1 -17.34 33.91 21.38
CA MET A 1 -15.94 33.87 21.83
C MET A 1 -15.92 33.96 23.34
N ALA A 2 -15.64 32.86 24.05
CA ALA A 2 -15.44 32.93 25.49
C ALA A 2 -14.10 33.65 25.75
N THR A 3 -14.14 34.77 26.45
CA THR A 3 -12.96 35.49 26.93
C THR A 3 -12.11 34.55 27.79
N LYS A 4 -10.98 34.09 27.26
CA LYS A 4 -9.99 33.34 28.05
C LYS A 4 -9.51 34.26 29.17
N THR A 5 -9.84 33.91 30.42
CA THR A 5 -9.25 34.54 31.61
C THR A 5 -7.74 34.50 31.47
N PRO A 6 -7.02 35.63 31.65
CA PRO A 6 -5.56 35.63 31.56
C PRO A 6 -5.00 34.61 32.56
N LEU A 7 -4.13 33.73 32.07
CA LEU A 7 -3.44 32.75 32.91
C LEU A 7 -2.61 33.49 33.96
N LYS A 8 -2.66 33.03 35.21
CA LYS A 8 -1.85 33.58 36.29
C LYS A 8 -0.36 33.36 35.98
N THR A 9 0.47 34.30 36.40
CA THR A 9 1.92 34.20 36.31
C THR A 9 2.48 33.84 37.69
N PHE A 10 3.46 32.94 37.74
CA PHE A 10 4.11 32.45 38.95
C PHE A 10 5.63 32.59 38.88
N THR A 11 6.31 32.64 40.03
CA THR A 11 7.76 32.46 40.10
C THR A 11 8.12 30.99 40.34
N VAL A 12 9.39 30.62 40.10
CA VAL A 12 9.86 29.25 40.36
C VAL A 12 9.81 28.93 41.86
N GLU A 13 10.08 29.92 42.71
CA GLU A 13 10.03 29.81 44.17
C GLU A 13 8.62 29.58 44.69
N GLU A 14 7.60 30.17 44.06
CA GLU A 14 6.21 29.90 44.38
C GLU A 14 5.85 28.45 44.06
N VAL A 15 6.24 27.95 42.89
CA VAL A 15 5.99 26.54 42.52
C VAL A 15 6.70 25.57 43.46
N ALA A 16 7.91 25.90 43.92
CA ALA A 16 8.70 25.08 44.84
C ALA A 16 8.05 24.83 46.21
N GLN A 17 7.06 25.65 46.60
CA GLN A 17 6.31 25.47 47.85
C GLN A 17 5.30 24.32 47.77
N HIS A 18 4.93 23.89 46.55
CA HIS A 18 3.91 22.89 46.28
C HIS A 18 4.54 21.53 45.91
N ASN A 19 5.07 20.83 46.91
CA ASN A 19 5.90 19.64 46.72
C ASN A 19 5.52 18.41 47.58
N LYS A 20 4.27 18.35 48.08
CA LYS A 20 3.82 17.32 49.04
C LYS A 20 2.47 16.73 48.66
N GLU A 21 2.09 15.63 49.32
CA GLU A 21 0.80 14.98 49.07
C GLU A 21 -0.38 15.94 49.28
N GLY A 22 -1.34 15.92 48.34
CA GLY A 22 -2.44 16.88 48.29
C GLY A 22 -2.08 18.30 47.81
N ASP A 23 -0.79 18.60 47.64
CA ASP A 23 -0.28 19.92 47.23
C ASP A 23 0.98 19.83 46.37
N LEU A 24 0.79 19.57 45.07
CA LEU A 24 1.86 19.23 44.13
C LEU A 24 1.73 20.03 42.83
N TRP A 25 2.67 20.95 42.61
CA TRP A 25 2.80 21.67 41.34
C TRP A 25 4.12 21.33 40.68
N ILE A 26 4.15 21.42 39.35
CA ILE A 26 5.37 21.25 38.55
C ILE A 26 5.41 22.27 37.41
N ILE A 27 6.61 22.52 36.90
CA ILE A 27 6.82 23.29 35.68
C ILE A 27 7.11 22.30 34.55
N ILE A 28 6.46 22.49 33.40
CA ILE A 28 6.82 21.85 32.14
C ILE A 28 6.91 22.93 31.07
N ASP A 29 8.10 23.06 30.48
CA ASP A 29 8.53 24.16 29.64
C ASP A 29 8.38 25.50 30.39
N SER A 30 7.43 26.35 30.00
CA SER A 30 7.14 27.62 30.70
C SER A 30 5.80 27.60 31.46
N LYS A 31 5.15 26.44 31.58
CA LYS A 31 3.78 26.30 32.10
C LYS A 31 3.75 25.62 33.47
N VAL A 32 2.89 26.11 34.35
CA VAL A 32 2.69 25.55 35.70
C VAL A 32 1.46 24.65 35.72
N TYR A 33 1.64 23.42 36.19
CA TYR A 33 0.58 22.42 36.31
C TYR A 33 0.34 22.05 37.77
N ASN A 34 -0.92 22.08 38.19
CA ASN A 34 -1.34 21.56 39.48
C ASN A 34 -1.73 20.08 39.34
N LEU A 35 -0.92 19.21 39.92
CA LEU A 35 -1.08 17.76 39.89
C LEU A 35 -1.66 17.20 41.19
N SER A 36 -2.04 18.03 42.17
CA SER A 36 -2.50 17.58 43.51
C SER A 36 -3.58 16.51 43.47
N ARG A 37 -4.55 16.63 42.56
CA ARG A 37 -5.65 15.65 42.38
C ARG A 37 -5.34 14.59 41.33
N PHE A 38 -4.31 14.81 40.52
CA PHE A 38 -3.92 13.91 39.43
C PHE A 38 -2.89 12.88 39.87
N ALA A 39 -2.14 13.13 40.95
CA ALA A 39 -1.06 12.27 41.39
C ALA A 39 -1.50 10.80 41.56
N ASP A 40 -2.66 10.58 42.21
CA ASP A 40 -3.22 9.23 42.42
C ASP A 40 -3.78 8.59 41.14
N LEU A 41 -4.06 9.40 40.12
CA LEU A 41 -4.54 8.96 38.81
C LEU A 41 -3.39 8.75 37.82
N HIS A 42 -2.15 9.04 38.22
CA HIS A 42 -1.00 8.93 37.34
C HIS A 42 -0.74 7.45 37.00
N PRO A 43 -0.68 7.06 35.71
CA PRO A 43 -0.53 5.65 35.33
C PRO A 43 0.75 4.98 35.85
N GLY A 44 1.79 5.76 36.15
CA GLY A 44 3.02 5.27 36.78
C GLY A 44 2.98 5.20 38.31
N GLY A 45 1.83 5.46 38.93
CA GLY A 45 1.65 5.64 40.37
C GLY A 45 2.07 7.03 40.84
N ALA A 46 1.55 7.46 42.00
CA ALA A 46 1.82 8.79 42.57
C ALA A 46 3.30 9.00 42.94
N GLY A 47 3.98 7.94 43.39
CA GLY A 47 5.36 8.02 43.87
C GLY A 47 6.38 8.58 42.86
N VAL A 48 6.13 8.44 41.55
CA VAL A 48 7.04 8.99 40.53
C VAL A 48 7.00 10.52 40.47
N LEU A 49 5.90 11.13 40.88
CA LEU A 49 5.70 12.58 40.88
C LEU A 49 6.22 13.24 42.16
N PHE A 50 6.30 12.49 43.27
CA PHE A 50 6.81 12.98 44.56
C PHE A 50 8.32 12.81 44.74
N THR A 51 9.05 12.54 43.66
CA THR A 51 10.52 12.50 43.71
C THR A 51 11.08 13.93 43.87
N PRO A 52 12.21 14.13 44.58
CA PRO A 52 12.78 15.46 44.81
C PRO A 52 13.11 16.24 43.53
N SER A 53 13.32 15.55 42.41
CA SER A 53 13.60 16.16 41.11
C SER A 53 12.36 16.60 40.34
N ILE A 54 11.15 16.31 40.85
CA ILE A 54 9.87 16.59 40.16
C ILE A 54 8.99 17.48 41.02
N ALA A 55 8.76 17.13 42.28
CA ALA A 55 7.79 17.82 43.12
C ALA A 55 8.21 19.27 43.42
N GLY A 56 7.40 20.24 42.99
CA GLY A 56 7.71 21.67 43.09
C GLY A 56 8.85 22.13 42.17
N GLN A 57 9.29 21.31 41.21
CA GLN A 57 10.45 21.60 40.37
C GLN A 57 10.07 21.84 38.90
N ASP A 58 11.07 22.29 38.14
CA ASP A 58 11.06 22.17 36.69
C ASP A 58 11.28 20.72 36.25
N ALA A 59 10.18 20.08 35.87
CA ALA A 59 10.13 18.70 35.44
C ALA A 59 10.21 18.57 33.91
N THR A 60 10.57 19.62 33.17
CA THR A 60 10.57 19.64 31.69
C THR A 60 11.37 18.48 31.10
N GLN A 61 12.61 18.30 31.54
CA GLN A 61 13.49 17.23 31.03
C GLN A 61 12.95 15.84 31.39
N ALA A 62 12.41 15.66 32.60
CA ALA A 62 11.84 14.39 33.01
C ALA A 62 10.57 14.06 32.21
N PHE A 63 9.70 15.05 31.99
CA PHE A 63 8.48 14.92 31.21
C PHE A 63 8.83 14.55 29.76
N PHE A 64 9.63 15.36 29.07
CA PHE A 64 10.03 15.08 27.69
C PHE A 64 11.00 13.93 27.55
N GLY A 65 11.54 13.37 28.65
CA GLY A 65 12.24 12.09 28.64
C GLY A 65 11.32 10.87 28.46
N LEU A 66 10.03 11.00 28.79
CA LEU A 66 9.07 9.89 28.81
C LEU A 66 7.75 10.17 28.05
N HIS A 67 7.51 11.41 27.66
CA HIS A 67 6.28 11.89 27.05
C HIS A 67 6.58 12.82 25.87
N ARG A 68 5.54 13.09 25.08
CA ARG A 68 5.56 14.11 24.02
C ARG A 68 4.65 15.29 24.39
N HIS A 69 4.82 16.40 23.69
CA HIS A 69 4.06 17.63 23.92
C HIS A 69 2.55 17.40 23.78
N GLU A 70 2.13 16.56 22.83
CA GLU A 70 0.72 16.27 22.52
C GLU A 70 -0.03 15.64 23.70
N VAL A 71 0.67 15.04 24.66
CA VAL A 71 0.06 14.58 25.92
C VAL A 71 -0.57 15.77 26.65
N LEU A 72 0.10 16.92 26.72
CA LEU A 72 -0.39 18.10 27.45
C LEU A 72 -1.61 18.75 26.78
N LEU A 73 -1.87 18.47 25.50
CA LEU A 73 -2.99 19.03 24.74
C LEU A 73 -4.31 18.32 25.02
N ARG A 74 -4.28 17.10 25.58
CA ARG A 74 -5.53 16.36 25.83
C ARG A 74 -6.35 17.09 26.90
N PRO A 75 -7.69 17.21 26.76
CA PRO A 75 -8.51 18.01 27.67
C PRO A 75 -8.31 17.70 29.16
N GLN A 76 -8.13 16.41 29.49
CA GLN A 76 -7.92 15.97 30.87
C GLN A 76 -6.61 16.45 31.51
N TYR A 77 -5.59 16.76 30.71
CA TYR A 77 -4.27 17.24 31.15
C TYR A 77 -4.11 18.74 30.93
N ALA A 78 -4.67 19.29 29.84
CA ALA A 78 -4.68 20.72 29.57
C ALA A 78 -5.35 21.52 30.72
N ARG A 79 -6.42 20.97 31.30
CA ARG A 79 -7.10 21.57 32.47
C ARG A 79 -6.27 21.62 33.76
N LEU A 80 -5.16 20.89 33.82
CA LEU A 80 -4.25 20.90 34.98
C LEU A 80 -3.34 22.13 34.96
N GLN A 81 -3.23 22.82 33.82
CA GLN A 81 -2.47 24.05 33.71
C GLN A 81 -3.16 25.17 34.52
N ILE A 82 -2.42 25.76 35.47
CA ILE A 82 -2.90 26.85 36.32
C ILE A 82 -2.25 28.20 35.98
N GLY A 83 -1.16 28.22 35.21
CA GLY A 83 -0.47 29.45 34.83
C GLY A 83 0.79 29.24 34.01
N THR A 84 1.63 30.28 33.99
CA THR A 84 2.94 30.32 33.33
C THR A 84 4.01 30.88 34.27
N ILE A 85 5.28 30.62 33.99
CA ILE A 85 6.40 31.19 34.73
C ILE A 85 6.72 32.60 34.22
N GLN A 86 6.99 33.51 35.16
CA GLN A 86 7.36 34.88 34.86
C GLN A 86 8.65 34.94 34.03
N GLY A 87 8.62 35.67 32.91
CA GLY A 87 9.81 35.88 32.06
C GLY A 87 10.25 34.66 31.25
N GLN A 88 9.49 33.57 31.26
CA GLN A 88 9.74 32.40 30.41
C GLN A 88 8.72 32.33 29.26
N GLU A 89 9.20 32.03 28.06
CA GLU A 89 8.36 31.77 26.89
C GLU A 89 8.30 30.27 26.61
N GLN A 90 7.19 29.82 26.01
CA GLN A 90 7.05 28.43 25.59
C GLN A 90 8.01 28.15 24.43
N VAL A 91 8.92 27.19 24.61
CA VAL A 91 9.86 26.76 23.57
C VAL A 91 9.35 25.52 22.84
N ILE A 92 8.62 24.64 23.54
CA ILE A 92 8.13 23.38 22.99
C ILE A 92 6.62 23.46 22.76
N GLY A 93 6.23 23.61 21.50
CA GLY A 93 4.84 23.81 21.07
C GLY A 93 4.34 22.76 20.08
N SER A 94 3.04 22.82 19.81
CA SER A 94 2.42 22.08 18.72
C SER A 94 2.78 22.75 17.39
N GLN A 95 3.16 21.95 16.41
CA GLN A 95 3.37 22.45 15.06
C GLN A 95 2.01 22.66 14.36
N PRO A 96 1.91 23.61 13.41
CA PRO A 96 0.75 23.74 12.55
C PRO A 96 0.41 22.41 11.85
N ALA A 97 -0.87 22.14 11.63
CA ALA A 97 -1.33 20.87 11.05
C ALA A 97 -0.77 20.60 9.64
N ASP A 98 -0.45 21.67 8.89
CA ASP A 98 0.12 21.63 7.54
C ASP A 98 1.66 21.66 7.51
N SER A 99 2.30 21.63 8.67
CA SER A 99 3.76 21.67 8.76
C SER A 99 4.43 20.44 8.15
N VAL A 100 5.65 20.67 7.65
CA VAL A 100 6.57 19.64 7.16
C VAL A 100 7.52 19.30 8.30
N SER A 101 7.71 18.01 8.57
CA SER A 101 8.61 17.60 9.66
C SER A 101 10.05 18.02 9.37
N GLU A 102 10.70 18.62 10.36
CA GLU A 102 12.12 18.99 10.30
C GLU A 102 13.05 17.83 10.70
N VAL A 103 12.48 16.69 11.13
CA VAL A 103 13.26 15.50 11.44
C VAL A 103 13.88 14.97 10.13
N PRO A 104 15.20 14.72 10.07
CA PRO A 104 15.84 14.20 8.87
C PRO A 104 15.14 12.93 8.37
N TYR A 105 14.84 12.86 7.06
CA TYR A 105 14.18 11.73 6.41
C TYR A 105 12.73 11.46 6.86
N ALA A 106 12.11 12.29 7.69
CA ALA A 106 10.68 12.18 8.03
C ALA A 106 9.76 12.59 6.88
N GLU A 107 10.30 13.26 5.87
CA GLU A 107 9.59 13.74 4.69
C GLU A 107 10.34 13.30 3.43
N PRO A 108 9.64 13.01 2.33
CA PRO A 108 10.27 12.85 1.03
C PRO A 108 11.15 14.05 0.69
N SER A 109 12.27 13.81 0.01
CA SER A 109 13.27 14.85 -0.30
C SER A 109 12.66 16.07 -0.99
N TRP A 110 11.64 15.91 -1.84
CA TRP A 110 11.01 17.02 -2.54
C TRP A 110 10.31 18.03 -1.61
N LEU A 111 9.90 17.65 -0.39
CA LEU A 111 9.36 18.56 0.63
C LEU A 111 10.44 19.22 1.48
N SER A 112 11.65 18.65 1.50
CA SER A 112 12.77 19.16 2.29
C SER A 112 13.39 20.42 1.67
N LYS A 113 13.73 21.40 2.50
CA LYS A 113 14.38 22.65 2.06
C LYS A 113 15.73 22.36 1.39
N GLY A 114 15.97 22.95 0.21
CA GLY A 114 17.24 22.83 -0.51
C GLY A 114 17.35 21.63 -1.45
N TYR A 115 16.33 20.77 -1.51
CA TYR A 115 16.26 19.65 -2.45
C TYR A 115 15.43 20.01 -3.68
N TYR A 116 15.83 19.45 -4.83
CA TYR A 116 15.14 19.60 -6.10
C TYR A 116 14.45 18.30 -6.48
N SER A 117 13.34 18.39 -7.20
CA SER A 117 12.69 17.23 -7.79
C SER A 117 12.34 17.51 -9.26
N PRO A 118 12.52 16.54 -10.15
CA PRO A 118 12.04 16.64 -11.53
C PRO A 118 10.53 16.38 -11.66
N TYR A 119 9.87 15.90 -10.59
CA TYR A 119 8.48 15.43 -10.62
C TYR A 119 7.49 16.44 -10.04
N TYR A 120 7.88 17.17 -9.00
CA TYR A 120 6.99 18.08 -8.28
C TYR A 120 7.23 19.54 -8.64
N ASN A 121 6.16 20.32 -8.60
CA ASN A 121 6.13 21.75 -8.92
C ASN A 121 5.30 22.47 -7.87
N ASP A 122 5.08 23.78 -8.03
CA ASP A 122 4.34 24.58 -7.04
C ASP A 122 2.89 24.12 -6.86
N SER A 123 2.27 23.55 -7.89
CA SER A 123 0.91 23.01 -7.78
C SER A 123 0.83 21.83 -6.81
N HIS A 124 1.80 20.92 -6.91
CA HIS A 124 1.95 19.81 -5.97
C HIS A 124 2.20 20.28 -4.54
N ARG A 125 3.05 21.32 -4.36
CA ARG A 125 3.39 21.86 -3.04
C ARG A 125 2.20 22.54 -2.37
N LYS A 126 1.44 23.38 -3.09
CA LYS A 126 0.23 24.03 -2.54
C LYS A 126 -0.83 22.98 -2.20
N PHE A 127 -0.98 21.96 -3.05
CA PHE A 127 -1.94 20.88 -2.85
C PHE A 127 -1.59 20.01 -1.65
N GLN A 128 -0.32 19.62 -1.50
CA GLN A 128 0.16 18.83 -0.37
C GLN A 128 -0.12 19.52 0.97
N LYS A 129 0.15 20.83 1.09
CA LYS A 129 -0.18 21.58 2.32
C LYS A 129 -1.68 21.55 2.63
N ALA A 130 -2.52 21.77 1.62
CA ALA A 130 -3.97 21.77 1.78
C ALA A 130 -4.50 20.39 2.21
N VAL A 131 -4.04 19.32 1.54
CA VAL A 131 -4.42 17.94 1.88
C VAL A 131 -3.93 17.57 3.27
N ARG A 132 -2.67 17.87 3.61
CA ARG A 132 -2.11 17.59 4.94
C ARG A 132 -2.93 18.26 6.03
N LYS A 133 -3.23 19.56 5.87
CA LYS A 133 -4.05 20.31 6.82
C LYS A 133 -5.38 19.62 7.06
N PHE A 134 -6.09 19.31 5.98
CA PHE A 134 -7.40 18.66 6.04
C PHE A 134 -7.32 17.27 6.70
N MET A 135 -6.34 16.45 6.31
CA MET A 135 -6.16 15.11 6.88
C MET A 135 -5.85 15.18 8.38
N MET A 136 -5.03 16.13 8.83
CA MET A 136 -4.64 16.25 10.23
C MET A 136 -5.72 16.91 11.12
N GLU A 137 -6.46 17.90 10.61
CA GLU A 137 -7.48 18.63 11.37
C GLU A 137 -8.84 17.92 11.38
N VAL A 138 -9.23 17.30 10.26
CA VAL A 138 -10.57 16.72 10.08
C VAL A 138 -10.56 15.21 10.22
N VAL A 139 -9.67 14.53 9.49
CA VAL A 139 -9.71 13.06 9.34
C VAL A 139 -9.03 12.36 10.50
N SER A 140 -7.84 12.80 10.91
CA SER A 140 -7.02 12.15 11.95
C SER A 140 -7.74 12.01 13.31
N PRO A 141 -8.50 13.01 13.81
CA PRO A 141 -9.23 12.85 15.07
C PRO A 141 -10.28 11.73 15.03
N ASP A 142 -11.03 11.61 13.93
CA ASP A 142 -11.99 10.53 13.72
C ASP A 142 -11.27 9.19 13.54
N ALA A 143 -10.16 9.18 12.79
CA ALA A 143 -9.34 8.00 12.59
C ALA A 143 -8.83 7.37 13.89
N VAL A 144 -8.28 8.19 14.79
CA VAL A 144 -7.81 7.75 16.11
C VAL A 144 -8.96 7.19 16.95
N LYS A 145 -10.12 7.88 16.94
CA LYS A 145 -11.32 7.46 17.68
C LYS A 145 -11.88 6.14 17.16
N CYS A 146 -11.95 5.98 15.84
CA CYS A 146 -12.43 4.77 15.17
C CYS A 146 -11.48 3.59 15.42
N GLU A 147 -10.17 3.80 15.36
CA GLU A 147 -9.19 2.74 15.67
C GLU A 147 -9.32 2.26 17.12
N GLU A 148 -9.67 3.15 18.05
CA GLU A 148 -9.87 2.80 19.47
C GLU A 148 -11.19 2.08 19.76
N ASN A 149 -12.29 2.49 19.13
CA ASN A 149 -13.62 1.95 19.42
C ASN A 149 -14.12 0.91 18.40
N GLY A 150 -13.41 0.74 17.29
CA GLY A 150 -13.74 -0.18 16.20
C GLY A 150 -14.95 0.19 15.35
N LYS A 151 -15.45 1.42 15.44
CA LYS A 151 -16.57 1.90 14.61
C LYS A 151 -16.05 2.37 13.25
N ARG A 152 -16.90 2.26 12.23
CA ARG A 152 -16.63 2.86 10.91
C ARG A 152 -16.51 4.38 11.00
N ILE A 153 -15.91 4.97 9.97
CA ILE A 153 -15.84 6.42 9.75
C ILE A 153 -17.20 7.09 9.97
N SER A 154 -17.19 8.24 10.64
CA SER A 154 -18.40 9.02 10.87
C SER A 154 -18.92 9.67 9.59
N GLN A 155 -20.25 9.79 9.45
CA GLN A 155 -20.86 10.43 8.28
C GLN A 155 -20.42 11.90 8.15
N GLU A 156 -20.22 12.60 9.26
CA GLU A 156 -19.72 13.98 9.28
C GLU A 156 -18.35 14.11 8.58
N VAL A 157 -17.44 13.16 8.78
CA VAL A 157 -16.14 13.16 8.08
C VAL A 157 -16.29 12.71 6.63
N VAL A 158 -17.20 11.76 6.34
CA VAL A 158 -17.54 11.39 4.95
C VAL A 158 -18.03 12.60 4.16
N ASP A 159 -18.94 13.39 4.73
CA ASP A 159 -19.52 14.56 4.07
C ASP A 159 -18.43 15.61 3.78
N GLN A 160 -17.53 15.87 4.74
CA GLN A 160 -16.40 16.79 4.55
C GLN A 160 -15.38 16.27 3.51
N LEU A 161 -15.10 14.97 3.47
CA LEU A 161 -14.27 14.36 2.41
C LEU A 161 -14.88 14.57 1.03
N CYS A 162 -16.20 14.41 0.92
CA CYS A 162 -16.93 14.58 -0.33
C CYS A 162 -17.01 16.04 -0.77
N GLU A 163 -17.16 16.98 0.18
CA GLU A 163 -17.09 18.43 -0.09
C GLU A 163 -15.75 18.82 -0.71
N MET A 164 -14.65 18.23 -0.22
CA MET A 164 -13.30 18.42 -0.78
C MET A 164 -13.03 17.59 -2.05
N ASN A 165 -13.99 16.76 -2.49
CA ASN A 165 -13.87 15.82 -3.60
C ASN A 165 -12.70 14.80 -3.45
N ILE A 166 -12.31 14.46 -2.22
CA ILE A 166 -11.25 13.48 -1.95
C ILE A 166 -11.58 12.09 -2.52
N PRO A 167 -12.81 11.54 -2.39
CA PRO A 167 -13.16 10.25 -2.99
C PRO A 167 -12.96 10.22 -4.51
N ALA A 168 -13.24 11.34 -5.20
CA ALA A 168 -13.04 11.44 -6.63
C ALA A 168 -11.55 11.49 -6.99
N MET A 169 -10.75 12.30 -6.28
CA MET A 169 -9.31 12.41 -6.51
C MET A 169 -8.55 11.09 -6.28
N ARG A 170 -9.06 10.19 -5.44
CA ARG A 170 -8.49 8.85 -5.20
C ARG A 170 -8.78 7.82 -6.30
N LEU A 171 -9.51 8.20 -7.35
CA LEU A 171 -9.75 7.38 -8.54
C LEU A 171 -8.83 7.79 -9.71
N GLY A 172 -7.88 8.68 -9.42
CA GLY A 172 -6.92 9.22 -10.37
C GLY A 172 -7.50 10.22 -11.36
N LYS A 173 -6.65 10.63 -12.29
CA LYS A 173 -7.02 11.57 -13.35
C LYS A 173 -8.08 10.96 -14.26
N GLY A 174 -9.19 11.67 -14.49
CA GLY A 174 -10.22 11.19 -15.41
C GLY A 174 -11.40 12.14 -15.61
N LYS A 175 -12.32 11.74 -16.50
CA LYS A 175 -13.54 12.52 -16.80
C LYS A 175 -14.42 12.77 -15.58
N HIS A 176 -14.35 11.88 -14.58
CA HIS A 176 -15.13 11.98 -13.35
C HIS A 176 -14.73 13.20 -12.49
N LEU A 177 -13.56 13.82 -12.73
CA LEU A 177 -13.13 15.06 -12.08
C LEU A 177 -13.70 16.33 -12.72
N LYS A 178 -14.17 16.26 -13.98
CA LYS A 178 -14.64 17.46 -14.71
C LYS A 178 -15.82 18.11 -14.01
N GLY A 179 -15.77 19.44 -13.88
CA GLY A 179 -16.81 20.23 -13.22
C GLY A 179 -16.79 20.16 -11.69
N ARG A 180 -15.80 19.51 -11.07
CA ARG A 180 -15.64 19.47 -9.61
C ARG A 180 -14.65 20.52 -9.13
N THR A 181 -14.87 20.98 -7.91
CA THR A 181 -13.95 21.86 -7.17
C THR A 181 -13.05 20.99 -6.29
N LEU A 182 -11.80 20.76 -6.71
CA LEU A 182 -10.89 19.83 -6.03
C LEU A 182 -10.22 20.53 -4.85
N MET A 183 -10.32 19.93 -3.66
CA MET A 183 -9.74 20.44 -2.41
C MET A 183 -10.06 21.93 -2.18
N GLY A 184 -11.33 22.31 -2.29
CA GLY A 184 -11.77 23.71 -2.11
C GLY A 184 -11.27 24.69 -3.18
N GLY A 185 -10.85 24.20 -4.34
CA GLY A 185 -10.37 25.02 -5.47
C GLY A 185 -8.85 25.26 -5.46
N VAL A 186 -8.11 24.52 -4.63
CA VAL A 186 -6.63 24.59 -4.60
C VAL A 186 -6.03 24.11 -5.92
N ILE A 187 -6.66 23.13 -6.57
CA ILE A 187 -6.25 22.54 -7.85
C ILE A 187 -7.47 22.43 -8.78
N THR A 188 -7.24 22.67 -10.07
CA THR A 188 -8.25 22.42 -11.12
C THR A 188 -8.22 20.97 -11.59
N PRO A 189 -9.33 20.41 -12.11
CA PRO A 189 -9.34 19.08 -12.74
C PRO A 189 -8.30 18.91 -13.85
N GLU A 190 -7.92 19.98 -14.54
CA GLU A 190 -6.93 19.99 -15.62
C GLU A 190 -5.48 19.92 -15.09
N GLU A 191 -5.19 20.54 -13.95
CA GLU A 191 -3.90 20.46 -13.26
C GLU A 191 -3.69 19.12 -12.55
N PHE A 192 -4.76 18.42 -12.17
CA PHE A 192 -4.68 17.18 -11.40
C PHE A 192 -4.03 16.04 -12.21
N ASP A 193 -2.97 15.47 -11.64
CA ASP A 193 -2.18 14.41 -12.25
C ASP A 193 -1.87 13.27 -11.24
N PRO A 194 -1.22 12.17 -11.65
CA PRO A 194 -0.88 11.07 -10.74
C PRO A 194 0.00 11.45 -9.54
N PHE A 195 0.76 12.54 -9.59
CA PHE A 195 1.53 13.01 -8.44
C PHE A 195 0.65 13.73 -7.42
N HIS A 196 -0.41 14.42 -7.86
CA HIS A 196 -1.46 14.91 -6.95
C HIS A 196 -2.18 13.75 -6.26
N GLU A 197 -2.53 12.70 -7.00
CA GLU A 197 -3.13 11.50 -6.41
C GLU A 197 -2.19 10.80 -5.42
N LEU A 198 -0.88 10.72 -5.75
CA LEU A 198 0.13 10.18 -4.84
C LEU A 198 0.11 10.93 -3.52
N ILE A 199 0.08 12.27 -3.57
CA ILE A 199 0.01 13.12 -2.38
C ILE A 199 -1.22 12.80 -1.52
N VAL A 200 -2.41 12.63 -2.13
CA VAL A 200 -3.62 12.26 -1.37
C VAL A 200 -3.39 10.96 -0.59
N ASN A 201 -2.86 9.93 -1.25
CA ASN A 201 -2.65 8.62 -0.63
C ASN A 201 -1.49 8.64 0.39
N SER A 202 -0.42 9.41 0.15
CA SER A 202 0.67 9.57 1.12
C SER A 202 0.22 10.29 2.39
N GLU A 203 -0.59 11.35 2.28
CA GLU A 203 -1.10 12.07 3.46
C GLU A 203 -2.10 11.21 4.26
N ILE A 204 -2.84 10.29 3.62
CA ILE A 204 -3.63 9.26 4.32
C ILE A 204 -2.73 8.33 5.14
N GLY A 205 -1.56 7.95 4.63
CA GLY A 205 -0.61 7.11 5.35
C GLY A 205 -0.02 7.78 6.61
N ARG A 206 0.03 9.12 6.68
CA ARG A 206 0.74 9.83 7.75
C ARG A 206 0.12 9.67 9.14
N PHE A 207 -1.20 9.64 9.27
CA PHE A 207 -1.83 9.54 10.59
C PHE A 207 -1.74 8.13 11.22
N SER A 208 -1.13 7.16 10.53
CA SER A 208 -0.68 5.87 11.10
C SER A 208 -1.75 5.05 11.83
N THR A 209 -3.00 5.14 11.37
CA THR A 209 -4.12 4.28 11.79
C THR A 209 -4.47 3.36 10.64
N ARG A 210 -3.63 2.34 10.39
CA ARG A 210 -3.72 1.49 9.18
C ARG A 210 -5.09 0.83 9.03
N GLY A 211 -5.76 0.58 10.14
CA GLY A 211 -7.14 0.12 10.16
C GLY A 211 -8.15 1.04 9.49
N TYR A 212 -8.16 2.28 9.95
CA TYR A 212 -9.02 3.32 9.40
C TYR A 212 -8.78 3.58 7.91
N VAL A 213 -7.56 3.35 7.39
CA VAL A 213 -7.24 3.59 5.96
C VAL A 213 -8.14 2.78 5.02
N ASP A 214 -8.43 1.52 5.30
CA ASP A 214 -9.33 0.73 4.44
C ASP A 214 -10.80 1.12 4.69
N GLY A 215 -11.15 1.48 5.93
CA GLY A 215 -12.46 2.01 6.30
C GLY A 215 -12.75 3.42 5.79
N LEU A 216 -11.73 4.15 5.35
CA LEU A 216 -11.79 5.48 4.73
C LEU A 216 -12.26 5.33 3.28
N LEU A 217 -13.43 4.73 3.07
CA LEU A 217 -14.07 4.57 1.76
C LEU A 217 -13.20 3.82 0.71
N ALA A 218 -12.29 2.93 1.13
CA ALA A 218 -11.43 2.22 0.18
C ALA A 218 -12.22 1.30 -0.77
N GLY A 219 -13.39 0.80 -0.34
CA GLY A 219 -14.35 0.12 -1.21
C GLY A 219 -14.76 0.96 -2.44
N GLY A 220 -14.80 2.29 -2.32
CA GLY A 220 -14.99 3.22 -3.44
C GLY A 220 -13.82 3.22 -4.42
N VAL A 221 -12.59 3.11 -3.92
CA VAL A 221 -11.36 3.08 -4.72
C VAL A 221 -11.22 1.79 -5.52
N ILE A 222 -11.72 0.67 -4.98
CA ILE A 222 -11.61 -0.64 -5.66
C ILE A 222 -12.89 -1.06 -6.41
N GLY A 223 -14.06 -0.67 -5.89
CA GLY A 223 -15.37 -1.11 -6.38
C GLY A 223 -16.00 -0.19 -7.42
N LEU A 224 -15.72 1.12 -7.38
CA LEU A 224 -16.27 2.09 -8.34
C LEU A 224 -15.56 2.11 -9.70
N PRO A 225 -14.23 1.90 -9.84
CA PRO A 225 -13.57 1.96 -11.14
C PRO A 225 -14.14 1.01 -12.20
N PRO A 226 -14.53 -0.26 -11.89
CA PRO A 226 -15.21 -1.10 -12.88
C PRO A 226 -16.52 -0.49 -13.40
N VAL A 227 -17.28 0.20 -12.54
CA VAL A 227 -18.50 0.93 -12.94
C VAL A 227 -18.17 2.11 -13.85
N LEU A 228 -17.16 2.91 -13.51
CA LEU A 228 -16.73 4.06 -14.31
C LEU A 228 -16.22 3.65 -15.69
N ASN A 229 -15.43 2.59 -15.75
CA ASN A 229 -14.75 2.17 -16.96
C ASN A 229 -15.65 1.32 -17.88
N PHE A 230 -16.50 0.47 -17.30
CA PHE A 230 -17.22 -0.57 -18.06
C PHE A 230 -18.75 -0.54 -17.90
N GLY A 231 -19.30 0.29 -17.01
CA GLY A 231 -20.74 0.44 -16.84
C GLY A 231 -21.41 1.14 -18.02
N SER A 232 -22.67 0.74 -18.28
CA SER A 232 -23.59 1.47 -19.16
C SER A 232 -23.90 2.86 -18.61
N SER A 233 -24.52 3.74 -19.41
CA SER A 233 -24.97 5.06 -18.93
C SER A 233 -25.95 4.92 -17.76
N GLU A 234 -26.92 4.01 -17.88
CA GLU A 234 -27.89 3.69 -16.83
C GLU A 234 -27.22 3.34 -15.49
N VAL A 235 -26.23 2.43 -15.53
CA VAL A 235 -25.50 2.00 -14.33
C VAL A 235 -24.66 3.12 -13.74
N LYS A 236 -24.04 3.95 -14.59
CA LYS A 236 -23.25 5.10 -14.14
C LYS A 236 -24.11 6.15 -13.45
N ASP A 237 -25.26 6.47 -14.05
CA ASP A 237 -26.21 7.46 -13.53
C ASP A 237 -26.80 7.00 -12.18
N LEU A 238 -27.00 5.69 -12.02
CA LEU A 238 -27.48 5.10 -10.78
C LEU A 238 -26.48 5.19 -9.60
N VAL A 239 -25.18 5.00 -9.85
CA VAL A 239 -24.20 4.71 -8.78
C VAL A 239 -23.20 5.84 -8.55
N VAL A 240 -22.68 6.45 -9.62
CA VAL A 240 -21.47 7.28 -9.51
C VAL A 240 -21.69 8.50 -8.63
N SER A 241 -22.83 9.18 -8.77
CA SER A 241 -23.15 10.36 -7.96
C SER A 241 -23.37 10.01 -6.49
N ASP A 242 -24.08 8.90 -6.21
CA ASP A 242 -24.37 8.48 -4.83
C ASP A 242 -23.09 8.07 -4.08
N VAL A 243 -22.18 7.39 -4.76
CA VAL A 243 -20.89 6.98 -4.16
C VAL A 243 -19.95 8.16 -3.97
N LEU A 244 -19.81 9.04 -4.98
CA LEU A 244 -18.91 10.20 -4.89
C LEU A 244 -19.42 11.30 -3.95
N SER A 245 -20.71 11.30 -3.62
CA SER A 245 -21.28 12.18 -2.59
C SER A 245 -21.30 11.57 -1.19
N GLY A 246 -20.85 10.32 -1.02
CA GLY A 246 -20.80 9.64 0.27
C GLY A 246 -22.17 9.26 0.84
N LYS A 247 -23.24 9.33 0.04
CA LYS A 247 -24.60 8.92 0.41
C LYS A 247 -24.77 7.41 0.40
N LYS A 248 -24.04 6.73 -0.49
CA LYS A 248 -24.00 5.28 -0.58
C LYS A 248 -22.58 4.78 -0.71
N PHE A 249 -22.37 3.53 -0.30
CA PHE A 249 -21.07 2.90 -0.26
C PHE A 249 -21.01 1.75 -1.26
N ILE A 250 -19.84 1.54 -1.86
CA ILE A 250 -19.58 0.43 -2.78
C ILE A 250 -18.40 -0.40 -2.29
N CYS A 251 -18.40 -1.68 -2.62
CA CYS A 251 -17.27 -2.58 -2.41
C CYS A 251 -16.96 -3.42 -3.65
N LEU A 252 -15.77 -4.03 -3.65
CA LEU A 252 -15.34 -4.97 -4.68
C LEU A 252 -15.38 -6.39 -4.13
N ALA A 253 -16.14 -7.27 -4.78
CA ALA A 253 -16.49 -8.60 -4.29
C ALA A 253 -15.97 -9.70 -5.25
N ILE A 254 -14.66 -9.98 -5.15
CA ILE A 254 -13.96 -10.97 -6.00
C ILE A 254 -13.68 -12.25 -5.21
N THR A 255 -12.86 -12.12 -4.17
CA THR A 255 -12.28 -13.22 -3.39
C THR A 255 -13.33 -14.12 -2.75
N GLU A 256 -13.05 -15.43 -2.76
CA GLU A 256 -13.87 -16.48 -2.16
C GLU A 256 -13.05 -17.31 -1.17
N ALA A 257 -13.69 -18.23 -0.45
CA ALA A 257 -12.99 -19.10 0.48
C ALA A 257 -11.92 -19.99 -0.20
N PHE A 258 -12.16 -20.38 -1.45
CA PHE A 258 -11.29 -21.27 -2.23
C PHE A 258 -10.53 -20.56 -3.37
N ALA A 259 -10.81 -19.27 -3.59
CA ALA A 259 -10.25 -18.49 -4.70
C ALA A 259 -9.75 -17.13 -4.20
N GLY A 260 -8.44 -17.04 -3.96
CA GLY A 260 -7.73 -15.82 -3.54
C GLY A 260 -6.70 -15.41 -4.57
N SER A 261 -5.49 -15.97 -4.47
CA SER A 261 -4.44 -15.78 -5.49
C SER A 261 -4.86 -16.32 -6.86
N ASP A 262 -5.53 -17.49 -6.88
CA ASP A 262 -6.15 -18.05 -8.08
C ASP A 262 -7.58 -17.51 -8.25
N VAL A 263 -7.71 -16.29 -8.79
CA VAL A 263 -9.00 -15.65 -9.05
C VAL A 263 -9.82 -16.45 -10.08
N SER A 264 -9.16 -17.17 -10.99
CA SER A 264 -9.82 -18.02 -12.00
C SER A 264 -10.56 -19.20 -11.37
N GLY A 265 -10.24 -19.56 -10.13
CA GLY A 265 -10.92 -20.61 -9.36
C GLY A 265 -12.26 -20.20 -8.73
N LEU A 266 -12.77 -18.97 -8.93
CA LEU A 266 -14.01 -18.51 -8.30
C LEU A 266 -15.24 -19.34 -8.71
N GLN A 267 -16.17 -19.53 -7.78
CA GLN A 267 -17.33 -20.44 -7.91
C GLN A 267 -18.68 -19.71 -7.83
N THR A 268 -18.75 -18.45 -7.39
CA THR A 268 -20.01 -17.67 -7.43
C THR A 268 -20.54 -17.63 -8.86
N THR A 269 -21.77 -18.06 -9.08
CA THR A 269 -22.38 -18.15 -10.42
C THR A 269 -23.33 -16.99 -10.68
N ALA A 270 -23.48 -16.66 -11.96
CA ALA A 270 -24.61 -15.86 -12.46
C ALA A 270 -25.23 -16.58 -13.66
N VAL A 271 -26.51 -16.94 -13.55
CA VAL A 271 -27.26 -17.62 -14.63
C VAL A 271 -28.25 -16.62 -15.20
N ARG A 272 -28.32 -16.54 -16.54
CA ARG A 272 -29.26 -15.63 -17.19
C ARG A 272 -30.65 -16.26 -17.24
N GLU A 273 -31.64 -15.55 -16.71
CA GLU A 273 -33.06 -15.89 -16.83
C GLU A 273 -33.80 -14.69 -17.40
N GLY A 274 -34.12 -14.74 -18.70
CA GLY A 274 -34.73 -13.61 -19.41
C GLY A 274 -33.79 -12.39 -19.48
N ASP A 275 -34.25 -11.27 -18.92
CA ASP A 275 -33.53 -10.00 -18.81
C ASP A 275 -32.82 -9.82 -17.46
N GLU A 276 -32.76 -10.86 -16.63
CA GLU A 276 -32.08 -10.84 -15.33
C GLU A 276 -30.92 -11.85 -15.25
N TRP A 277 -29.97 -11.52 -14.38
CA TRP A 277 -29.01 -12.44 -13.79
C TRP A 277 -29.55 -12.96 -12.47
N VAL A 278 -29.48 -14.28 -12.25
CA VAL A 278 -29.70 -14.93 -10.96
C VAL A 278 -28.35 -15.33 -10.39
N ILE A 279 -27.96 -14.69 -9.29
CA ILE A 279 -26.63 -14.81 -8.69
C ILE A 279 -26.69 -15.64 -7.42
N ASN A 280 -25.79 -16.62 -7.31
CA ASN A 280 -25.63 -17.49 -6.15
C ASN A 280 -24.15 -17.68 -5.81
N GLY A 281 -23.79 -17.52 -4.54
CA GLY A 281 -22.43 -17.80 -4.09
C GLY A 281 -22.02 -16.99 -2.87
N THR A 282 -20.73 -17.02 -2.57
CA THR A 282 -20.18 -16.36 -1.37
C THR A 282 -18.86 -15.68 -1.67
N LYS A 283 -18.66 -14.53 -1.03
CA LYS A 283 -17.44 -13.71 -1.13
C LYS A 283 -16.87 -13.51 0.26
N LYS A 284 -15.54 -13.42 0.36
CA LYS A 284 -14.83 -13.37 1.64
C LYS A 284 -13.75 -12.31 1.61
N TRP A 285 -13.56 -11.63 2.75
CA TRP A 285 -12.60 -10.53 2.93
C TRP A 285 -12.99 -9.25 2.17
N ILE A 286 -14.28 -8.95 2.09
CA ILE A 286 -14.79 -7.82 1.30
C ILE A 286 -14.75 -6.55 2.14
N THR A 287 -13.76 -5.69 1.88
CA THR A 287 -13.63 -4.36 2.49
C THR A 287 -14.89 -3.52 2.24
N ASN A 288 -15.35 -2.80 3.26
CA ASN A 288 -16.61 -2.05 3.32
C ASN A 288 -17.89 -2.90 3.14
N GLY A 289 -17.78 -4.21 2.96
CA GLY A 289 -18.93 -5.07 2.66
C GLY A 289 -19.99 -5.09 3.76
N THR A 290 -19.65 -4.80 5.02
CA THR A 290 -20.64 -4.77 6.11
C THR A 290 -21.62 -3.60 6.01
N PHE A 291 -21.31 -2.57 5.23
CA PHE A 291 -22.13 -1.37 5.08
C PHE A 291 -22.27 -0.89 3.62
N ALA A 292 -21.74 -1.65 2.65
CA ALA A 292 -21.89 -1.33 1.23
C ALA A 292 -23.35 -1.41 0.77
N ASP A 293 -23.80 -0.44 -0.01
CA ASP A 293 -25.09 -0.43 -0.71
C ASP A 293 -24.98 -1.07 -2.10
N TYR A 294 -23.78 -1.08 -2.67
CA TYR A 294 -23.46 -1.66 -3.98
C TYR A 294 -22.29 -2.62 -3.89
N PHE A 295 -22.36 -3.71 -4.64
CA PHE A 295 -21.32 -4.73 -4.72
C PHE A 295 -20.91 -4.90 -6.18
N THR A 296 -19.64 -4.67 -6.49
CA THR A 296 -19.07 -5.04 -7.79
C THR A 296 -18.62 -6.49 -7.72
N VAL A 297 -19.42 -7.42 -8.26
CA VAL A 297 -19.27 -8.87 -8.03
C VAL A 297 -18.71 -9.56 -9.26
N ALA A 298 -17.66 -10.36 -9.08
CA ALA A 298 -17.21 -11.29 -10.13
C ALA A 298 -17.94 -12.62 -10.04
N CYS A 299 -18.55 -13.04 -11.14
CA CYS A 299 -19.32 -14.26 -11.26
C CYS A 299 -18.79 -15.14 -12.40
N LYS A 300 -18.85 -16.45 -12.20
CA LYS A 300 -18.73 -17.46 -13.23
C LYS A 300 -20.03 -17.51 -14.04
N THR A 301 -19.88 -17.41 -15.35
CA THR A 301 -20.94 -17.41 -16.37
C THR A 301 -20.51 -18.32 -17.53
N GLU A 302 -21.34 -18.51 -18.54
CA GLU A 302 -20.89 -19.10 -19.80
C GLU A 302 -20.69 -17.98 -20.84
N PRO A 303 -19.57 -17.93 -21.59
CA PRO A 303 -18.47 -18.89 -21.67
C PRO A 303 -17.30 -18.64 -20.69
N GLY A 304 -17.43 -17.74 -19.72
CA GLY A 304 -16.31 -17.36 -18.84
C GLY A 304 -16.73 -16.53 -17.62
N PHE A 305 -15.98 -15.51 -17.28
CA PHE A 305 -16.32 -14.65 -16.13
C PHE A 305 -17.09 -13.41 -16.58
N THR A 306 -17.98 -12.92 -15.72
CA THR A 306 -18.71 -11.66 -15.90
C THR A 306 -18.67 -10.89 -14.60
N VAL A 307 -18.45 -9.57 -14.67
CA VAL A 307 -18.53 -8.68 -13.52
C VAL A 307 -19.88 -7.98 -13.55
N ILE A 308 -20.59 -7.99 -12.44
CA ILE A 308 -21.98 -7.50 -12.34
C ILE A 308 -22.05 -6.55 -11.16
N LEU A 309 -22.69 -5.40 -11.35
CA LEU A 309 -23.07 -4.54 -10.25
C LEU A 309 -24.32 -5.10 -9.56
N VAL A 310 -24.24 -5.34 -8.25
CA VAL A 310 -25.33 -5.88 -7.44
C VAL A 310 -25.68 -4.88 -6.33
N PRO A 311 -26.87 -4.24 -6.37
CA PRO A 311 -27.37 -3.47 -5.23
C PRO A 311 -27.67 -4.39 -4.04
N ARG A 312 -27.53 -3.85 -2.82
CA ARG A 312 -27.97 -4.54 -1.61
C ARG A 312 -29.48 -4.82 -1.68
N SER A 313 -29.87 -6.02 -1.28
CA SER A 313 -31.25 -6.47 -1.14
C SER A 313 -31.35 -7.47 0.02
N ASP A 314 -32.56 -7.93 0.33
CA ASP A 314 -32.80 -8.93 1.37
C ASP A 314 -32.11 -10.28 1.06
N ASN A 315 -31.81 -10.55 -0.21
CA ASN A 315 -31.11 -11.73 -0.70
C ASN A 315 -29.57 -11.60 -0.64
N VAL A 316 -29.06 -10.46 -0.15
CA VAL A 316 -27.62 -10.21 0.08
C VAL A 316 -27.36 -10.10 1.57
N SER A 317 -26.82 -11.15 2.18
CA SER A 317 -26.47 -11.13 3.60
C SER A 317 -24.98 -10.86 3.81
N THR A 318 -24.64 -10.13 4.87
CA THR A 318 -23.25 -9.75 5.18
C THR A 318 -22.92 -9.99 6.65
N LYS A 319 -21.81 -10.68 6.91
CA LYS A 319 -21.30 -10.95 8.25
C LYS A 319 -19.90 -10.36 8.41
N ALA A 320 -19.69 -9.58 9.45
CA ALA A 320 -18.37 -9.03 9.76
C ALA A 320 -17.36 -10.16 10.03
N ILE A 321 -16.16 -10.05 9.46
CA ILE A 321 -15.05 -10.95 9.76
C ILE A 321 -14.09 -10.24 10.72
N LYS A 322 -13.78 -10.90 11.83
CA LYS A 322 -12.77 -10.42 12.78
C LYS A 322 -11.37 -10.77 12.26
N THR A 323 -10.54 -9.76 12.09
CA THR A 323 -9.12 -9.89 11.74
C THR A 323 -8.25 -9.44 12.92
N ALA A 324 -6.96 -9.81 12.94
CA ALA A 324 -5.98 -9.13 13.81
C ALA A 324 -5.76 -7.66 13.40
N TYR A 325 -6.22 -7.35 12.19
CA TYR A 325 -6.44 -6.04 11.60
C TYR A 325 -7.79 -5.43 12.02
N SER A 326 -7.95 -4.17 11.67
CA SER A 326 -8.95 -3.27 12.20
C SER A 326 -10.39 -3.64 11.97
N SER A 327 -11.18 -3.37 13.00
CA SER A 327 -12.64 -3.41 12.99
C SER A 327 -13.28 -2.28 12.17
N THR A 328 -12.52 -1.24 11.77
CA THR A 328 -13.08 -0.08 11.07
C THR A 328 -13.28 -0.30 9.56
N ALA A 329 -12.55 -1.23 8.96
CA ALA A 329 -12.57 -1.50 7.51
C ALA A 329 -13.86 -2.13 6.97
N GLY A 330 -14.76 -2.58 7.86
CA GLY A 330 -16.02 -3.22 7.45
C GLY A 330 -15.84 -4.51 6.64
N THR A 331 -14.77 -5.26 6.92
CA THR A 331 -14.44 -6.51 6.23
C THR A 331 -15.56 -7.54 6.41
N ALA A 332 -16.15 -7.98 5.29
CA ALA A 332 -17.31 -8.86 5.30
C ALA A 332 -17.07 -10.22 4.63
N TYR A 333 -17.79 -11.20 5.14
CA TYR A 333 -18.26 -12.35 4.38
C TYR A 333 -19.63 -11.98 3.79
N VAL A 334 -19.81 -12.18 2.48
CA VAL A 334 -21.02 -11.80 1.75
C VAL A 334 -21.61 -13.05 1.14
N THR A 335 -22.91 -13.26 1.31
CA THR A 335 -23.67 -14.36 0.69
C THR A 335 -24.70 -13.78 -0.27
N PHE A 336 -24.78 -14.34 -1.47
CA PHE A 336 -25.80 -14.05 -2.47
C PHE A 336 -26.69 -15.28 -2.61
N GLU A 337 -27.99 -15.15 -2.32
CA GLU A 337 -28.96 -16.24 -2.38
C GLU A 337 -30.09 -15.88 -3.36
N ASN A 338 -30.01 -16.39 -4.59
CA ASN A 338 -30.97 -16.09 -5.67
C ASN A 338 -31.17 -14.58 -5.86
N VAL A 339 -30.07 -13.83 -5.90
CA VAL A 339 -30.11 -12.38 -6.12
C VAL A 339 -30.41 -12.12 -7.59
N ARG A 340 -31.49 -11.39 -7.86
CA ARG A 340 -31.91 -11.02 -9.21
C ARG A 340 -31.47 -9.60 -9.54
N VAL A 341 -30.83 -9.42 -10.68
CA VAL A 341 -30.34 -8.11 -11.16
C VAL A 341 -30.50 -8.02 -12.66
N PRO A 342 -30.89 -6.87 -13.24
CA PRO A 342 -31.00 -6.72 -14.69
C PRO A 342 -29.68 -7.03 -15.41
N VAL A 343 -29.76 -7.64 -16.59
CA VAL A 343 -28.60 -7.88 -17.46
C VAL A 343 -27.93 -6.57 -17.88
N SER A 344 -28.67 -5.44 -17.89
CA SER A 344 -28.10 -4.11 -18.13
C SER A 344 -27.08 -3.66 -17.07
N TYR A 345 -27.02 -4.33 -15.90
CA TYR A 345 -26.07 -4.06 -14.82
C TYR A 345 -24.72 -4.78 -15.00
N THR A 346 -24.53 -5.46 -16.14
CA THR A 346 -23.27 -6.08 -16.52
C THR A 346 -22.20 -5.01 -16.74
N LEU A 347 -21.02 -5.21 -16.14
CA LEU A 347 -19.86 -4.33 -16.31
C LEU A 347 -18.91 -4.94 -17.35
N GLY A 348 -18.95 -4.41 -18.57
CA GLY A 348 -18.16 -4.88 -19.70
C GLY A 348 -18.78 -6.08 -20.43
N PRO A 349 -18.07 -6.70 -21.37
CA PRO A 349 -18.60 -7.83 -22.14
C PRO A 349 -18.74 -9.11 -21.30
N VAL A 350 -19.85 -9.83 -21.49
CA VAL A 350 -20.06 -11.17 -20.92
C VAL A 350 -18.93 -12.11 -21.32
N GLY A 351 -18.41 -12.89 -20.38
CA GLY A 351 -17.27 -13.79 -20.59
C GLY A 351 -15.89 -13.12 -20.61
N LYS A 352 -15.81 -11.78 -20.54
CA LYS A 352 -14.55 -11.01 -20.46
C LYS A 352 -14.31 -10.38 -19.08
N GLY A 353 -14.95 -10.91 -18.05
CA GLY A 353 -14.87 -10.42 -16.67
C GLY A 353 -13.45 -10.40 -16.10
N MET A 354 -12.56 -11.33 -16.46
CA MET A 354 -11.17 -11.31 -15.98
C MET A 354 -10.43 -10.03 -16.38
N GLN A 355 -10.65 -9.53 -17.61
CA GLN A 355 -10.08 -8.26 -18.05
C GLN A 355 -10.60 -7.09 -17.21
N VAL A 356 -11.88 -7.09 -16.87
CA VAL A 356 -12.51 -6.07 -16.03
C VAL A 356 -11.92 -6.08 -14.62
N ILE A 357 -11.76 -7.28 -14.03
CA ILE A 357 -11.16 -7.47 -12.70
C ILE A 357 -9.72 -6.94 -12.67
N LEU A 358 -8.89 -7.39 -13.62
CA LEU A 358 -7.47 -7.04 -13.67
C LEU A 358 -7.20 -5.57 -13.99
N SER A 359 -8.13 -4.89 -14.66
CA SER A 359 -7.97 -3.48 -15.05
C SER A 359 -7.69 -2.57 -13.84
N ASN A 360 -8.27 -2.83 -12.68
CA ASN A 360 -8.12 -1.97 -11.51
C ASN A 360 -6.95 -2.34 -10.59
N PHE A 361 -6.41 -3.57 -10.70
CA PHE A 361 -5.43 -4.07 -9.74
C PHE A 361 -4.12 -3.29 -9.75
N ASN A 362 -3.68 -2.77 -10.90
CA ASN A 362 -2.44 -1.98 -10.95
C ASN A 362 -2.57 -0.66 -10.19
N HIS A 363 -3.71 0.02 -10.32
CA HIS A 363 -3.98 1.25 -9.58
C HIS A 363 -4.12 0.98 -8.08
N GLU A 364 -4.85 -0.07 -7.70
CA GLU A 364 -4.98 -0.51 -6.30
C GLU A 364 -3.60 -0.82 -5.67
N ARG A 365 -2.74 -1.57 -6.36
CA ARG A 365 -1.38 -1.91 -5.89
C ARG A 365 -0.53 -0.66 -5.68
N TRP A 366 -0.59 0.28 -6.63
CA TRP A 366 0.13 1.54 -6.54
C TRP A 366 -0.37 2.40 -5.37
N MET A 367 -1.68 2.45 -5.13
CA MET A 367 -2.27 3.15 -3.99
C MET A 367 -1.80 2.55 -2.65
N ILE A 368 -1.81 1.22 -2.51
CA ILE A 368 -1.30 0.52 -1.32
C ILE A 368 0.17 0.89 -1.07
N VAL A 369 0.99 0.95 -2.12
CA VAL A 369 2.39 1.38 -2.01
C VAL A 369 2.49 2.80 -1.47
N CYS A 370 1.71 3.75 -2.01
CA CYS A 370 1.73 5.15 -1.58
C CYS A 370 1.44 5.28 -0.07
N THR A 371 0.40 4.60 0.41
CA THR A 371 0.01 4.63 1.83
C THR A 371 1.05 3.91 2.71
N SER A 372 1.54 2.75 2.29
CA SER A 372 2.44 1.92 3.08
C SER A 372 3.80 2.58 3.25
N LEU A 373 4.36 3.14 2.18
CA LEU A 373 5.62 3.86 2.22
C LEU A 373 5.54 5.15 3.07
N ALA A 374 4.45 5.91 2.96
CA ALA A 374 4.24 7.09 3.79
C ALA A 374 4.15 6.72 5.28
N THR A 375 3.46 5.62 5.61
CA THR A 375 3.40 5.09 6.98
C THR A 375 4.80 4.68 7.48
N GLN A 376 5.57 3.96 6.66
CA GLN A 376 6.96 3.60 7.00
C GLN A 376 7.82 4.83 7.34
N ARG A 377 7.63 5.93 6.62
CA ARG A 377 8.39 7.17 6.86
C ARG A 377 8.02 7.82 8.20
N VAL A 378 6.76 7.76 8.62
CA VAL A 378 6.35 8.19 9.97
C VAL A 378 6.96 7.29 11.05
N ILE A 379 7.08 5.99 10.80
CA ILE A 379 7.73 5.06 11.73
C ILE A 379 9.24 5.37 11.86
N VAL A 380 9.92 5.69 10.75
CA VAL A 380 11.30 6.18 10.77
C VAL A 380 11.43 7.46 11.59
N GLU A 381 10.53 8.42 11.38
CA GLU A 381 10.48 9.67 12.14
C GLU A 381 10.36 9.41 13.65
N GLU A 382 9.43 8.54 14.06
CA GLU A 382 9.25 8.21 15.48
C GLU A 382 10.46 7.48 16.08
N CYS A 383 11.12 6.60 15.33
CA CYS A 383 12.38 5.98 15.74
C CYS A 383 13.52 6.99 15.90
N LEU A 384 13.64 7.97 15.01
CA LEU A 384 14.65 9.03 15.12
C LEU A 384 14.39 9.91 16.34
N LYS A 385 13.15 10.37 16.53
CA LYS A 385 12.78 11.17 17.70
C LYS A 385 13.02 10.40 19.00
N TRP A 386 12.58 9.12 19.07
CA TRP A 386 12.75 8.30 20.27
C TRP A 386 14.21 7.99 20.57
N SER A 387 15.00 7.63 19.55
CA SER A 387 16.41 7.29 19.74
C SER A 387 17.26 8.49 20.17
N ASN A 388 16.84 9.71 19.85
CA ASN A 388 17.47 10.93 20.34
C ASN A 388 17.05 11.30 21.78
N GLN A 389 15.80 11.02 22.15
CA GLN A 389 15.23 11.31 23.47
C GLN A 389 15.65 10.29 24.54
N ARG A 390 15.75 9.01 24.19
CA ARG A 390 15.94 7.92 25.15
C ARG A 390 17.38 7.84 25.63
N ILE A 391 17.62 8.01 26.93
CA ILE A 391 18.93 7.78 27.56
C ILE A 391 19.09 6.31 27.97
N VAL A 392 20.20 5.69 27.57
CA VAL A 392 20.66 4.36 28.00
C VAL A 392 22.18 4.40 28.19
N PHE A 393 22.69 3.75 29.24
CA PHE A 393 24.13 3.75 29.55
C PHE A 393 24.74 5.17 29.59
N GLY A 394 23.97 6.15 30.11
CA GLY A 394 24.38 7.55 30.26
C GLY A 394 24.43 8.38 28.97
N LYS A 395 23.98 7.85 27.82
CA LYS A 395 23.97 8.56 26.53
C LYS A 395 22.65 8.36 25.79
N PRO A 396 22.31 9.20 24.80
CA PRO A 396 21.18 8.94 23.90
C PRO A 396 21.28 7.56 23.23
N LEU A 397 20.14 6.94 22.93
CA LEU A 397 20.06 5.60 22.36
C LEU A 397 20.75 5.51 20.99
N ASN A 398 20.68 6.58 20.19
CA ASN A 398 21.42 6.69 18.93
C ASN A 398 22.96 6.74 19.10
N ALA A 399 23.50 6.88 20.31
CA ALA A 399 24.93 6.73 20.57
C ALA A 399 25.41 5.27 20.45
N GLN A 400 24.49 4.30 20.49
CA GLN A 400 24.79 2.88 20.29
C GLN A 400 24.91 2.55 18.81
N ALA A 401 26.02 1.94 18.39
CA ALA A 401 26.29 1.63 16.98
C ALA A 401 25.21 0.73 16.35
N VAL A 402 24.69 -0.22 17.11
CA VAL A 402 23.61 -1.12 16.68
C VAL A 402 22.32 -0.37 16.35
N ILE A 403 22.02 0.73 17.06
CA ILE A 403 20.84 1.56 16.81
C ILE A 403 21.05 2.38 15.54
N ARG A 404 22.23 2.98 15.35
CA ARG A 404 22.54 3.72 14.12
C ARG A 404 22.49 2.82 12.88
N SER A 405 22.95 1.57 13.00
CA SER A 405 22.85 0.58 11.92
C SER A 405 21.39 0.32 11.51
N LYS A 406 20.50 0.11 12.50
CA LYS A 406 19.05 -0.05 12.23
C LYS A 406 18.45 1.19 11.57
N LEU A 407 18.70 2.38 12.13
CA LEU A 407 18.21 3.64 11.57
C LEU A 407 18.69 3.83 10.12
N ALA A 408 19.96 3.54 9.82
CA ALA A 408 20.50 3.63 8.47
C ALA A 408 19.78 2.69 7.49
N ASN A 409 19.50 1.44 7.91
CA ASN A 409 18.77 0.48 7.07
C ASN A 409 17.31 0.92 6.84
N MET A 410 16.62 1.40 7.87
CA MET A 410 15.26 1.91 7.74
C MET A 410 15.20 3.12 6.79
N ILE A 411 16.13 4.06 6.90
CA ILE A 411 16.25 5.22 6.01
C ILE A 411 16.51 4.76 4.56
N ALA A 412 17.45 3.84 4.36
CA ALA A 412 17.78 3.33 3.02
C ALA A 412 16.55 2.70 2.33
N ARG A 413 15.75 1.94 3.07
CA ARG A 413 14.51 1.32 2.56
C ARG A 413 13.49 2.37 2.10
N VAL A 414 13.19 3.38 2.94
CA VAL A 414 12.18 4.39 2.58
C VAL A 414 12.63 5.34 1.47
N GLU A 415 13.92 5.67 1.41
CA GLU A 415 14.47 6.49 0.32
C GLU A 415 14.48 5.72 -1.01
N ALA A 416 14.90 4.45 -1.01
CA ALA A 416 14.84 3.61 -2.21
C ALA A 416 13.40 3.42 -2.70
N GLY A 417 12.47 3.15 -1.77
CA GLY A 417 11.06 3.02 -2.05
C GLY A 417 10.45 4.28 -2.66
N GLN A 418 10.78 5.46 -2.11
CA GLN A 418 10.27 6.74 -2.60
C GLN A 418 10.72 7.01 -4.04
N ASN A 419 12.00 6.80 -4.35
CA ASN A 419 12.52 7.04 -5.69
C ASN A 419 11.90 6.08 -6.72
N TRP A 420 11.69 4.81 -6.36
CA TRP A 420 11.05 3.83 -7.25
C TRP A 420 9.57 4.16 -7.46
N LEU A 421 8.82 4.50 -6.39
CA LEU A 421 7.44 4.95 -6.49
C LEU A 421 7.29 6.17 -7.39
N GLU A 422 8.13 7.18 -7.24
CA GLU A 422 8.08 8.38 -8.07
C GLU A 422 8.42 8.09 -9.53
N SER A 423 9.37 7.18 -9.78
CA SER A 423 9.69 6.71 -11.14
C SER A 423 8.49 6.02 -11.80
N ILE A 424 7.80 5.12 -11.10
CA ILE A 424 6.57 4.49 -11.62
C ILE A 424 5.47 5.53 -11.84
N THR A 425 5.28 6.44 -10.89
CA THR A 425 4.25 7.49 -10.98
C THR A 425 4.52 8.43 -12.15
N HIS A 426 5.79 8.71 -12.45
CA HIS A 426 6.18 9.44 -13.65
C HIS A 426 5.79 8.69 -14.93
N GLN A 427 5.98 7.36 -14.99
CA GLN A 427 5.49 6.58 -16.13
C GLN A 427 3.96 6.65 -16.23
N MET A 428 3.24 6.51 -15.13
CA MET A 428 1.77 6.63 -15.10
C MET A 428 1.30 8.00 -15.62
N ASN A 429 2.00 9.09 -15.27
CA ASN A 429 1.65 10.43 -15.74
C ASN A 429 1.81 10.61 -17.26
N ASN A 430 2.68 9.81 -17.89
CA ASN A 430 3.01 9.90 -19.30
C ASN A 430 2.42 8.77 -20.17
N MET A 431 1.65 7.86 -19.56
CA MET A 431 1.07 6.70 -20.24
C MET A 431 -0.45 6.74 -20.23
N SER A 432 -1.05 6.32 -21.35
CA SER A 432 -2.48 6.00 -21.36
C SER A 432 -2.78 4.83 -20.41
N TYR A 433 -4.03 4.71 -19.96
CA TYR A 433 -4.45 3.62 -19.08
C TYR A 433 -4.14 2.22 -19.67
N HIS A 434 -4.32 2.05 -20.98
CA HIS A 434 -3.97 0.81 -21.68
C HIS A 434 -2.46 0.51 -21.60
N GLU A 435 -1.60 1.50 -21.83
CA GLU A 435 -0.16 1.32 -21.73
C GLU A 435 0.30 1.03 -20.31
N GLN A 436 -0.30 1.67 -19.30
CA GLN A 436 -0.04 1.34 -17.91
C GLN A 436 -0.40 -0.11 -17.61
N SER A 437 -1.56 -0.58 -18.09
CA SER A 437 -2.00 -1.96 -17.91
C SER A 437 -1.03 -2.98 -18.52
N ASP A 438 -0.50 -2.70 -19.70
CA ASP A 438 0.42 -3.61 -20.40
C ASP A 438 1.85 -3.55 -19.84
N LYS A 439 2.39 -2.33 -19.67
CA LYS A 439 3.82 -2.10 -19.41
C LYS A 439 4.17 -2.01 -17.92
N LEU A 440 3.23 -1.62 -17.05
CA LEU A 440 3.52 -1.33 -15.64
C LEU A 440 3.03 -2.40 -14.66
N ALA A 441 2.29 -3.43 -15.11
CA ALA A 441 1.79 -4.49 -14.22
C ALA A 441 2.90 -5.19 -13.42
N GLY A 442 3.95 -5.66 -14.10
CA GLY A 442 5.12 -6.28 -13.47
C GLY A 442 5.91 -5.29 -12.60
N PRO A 443 6.32 -4.11 -13.13
CA PRO A 443 7.01 -3.08 -12.34
C PRO A 443 6.27 -2.65 -11.05
N ILE A 444 4.95 -2.45 -11.12
CA ILE A 444 4.12 -2.12 -9.94
C ILE A 444 4.07 -3.30 -8.98
N GLY A 445 3.94 -4.54 -9.49
CA GLY A 445 4.00 -5.76 -8.68
C GLY A 445 5.30 -5.88 -7.89
N LEU A 446 6.45 -5.67 -8.54
CA LEU A 446 7.77 -5.69 -7.91
C LEU A 446 7.95 -4.55 -6.90
N LEU A 447 7.49 -3.33 -7.22
CA LEU A 447 7.52 -2.22 -6.27
C LEU A 447 6.70 -2.55 -5.02
N LYS A 448 5.48 -3.08 -5.20
CA LYS A 448 4.62 -3.50 -4.09
C LYS A 448 5.30 -4.56 -3.23
N GLN A 449 5.85 -5.60 -3.85
CA GLN A 449 6.61 -6.63 -3.15
C GLN A 449 7.78 -6.05 -2.35
N PHE A 450 8.56 -5.15 -2.94
CA PHE A 450 9.68 -4.50 -2.26
C PHE A 450 9.19 -3.70 -1.04
N ILE A 451 8.22 -2.81 -1.23
CA ILE A 451 7.73 -1.91 -0.18
C ILE A 451 7.11 -2.65 0.99
N THR A 452 6.33 -3.71 0.72
CA THR A 452 5.67 -4.45 1.80
C THR A 452 6.65 -5.35 2.54
N ARG A 453 7.65 -5.92 1.85
CA ARG A 453 8.71 -6.69 2.48
C ARG A 453 9.60 -5.81 3.36
N THR A 454 10.09 -4.69 2.83
CA THR A 454 10.88 -3.72 3.61
C THR A 454 10.07 -3.08 4.73
N GLY A 455 8.75 -2.96 4.54
CA GLY A 455 7.82 -2.49 5.56
C GLY A 455 7.79 -3.38 6.79
N ARG A 456 7.78 -4.71 6.61
CA ARG A 456 7.87 -5.68 7.71
C ARG A 456 9.22 -5.61 8.42
N GLU A 457 10.31 -5.51 7.68
CA GLU A 457 11.65 -5.34 8.28
C GLU A 457 11.76 -4.03 9.08
N THR A 458 11.17 -2.95 8.57
CA THR A 458 11.10 -1.65 9.25
C THR A 458 10.28 -1.74 10.52
N ALA A 459 9.17 -2.47 10.52
CA ALA A 459 8.38 -2.73 11.71
C ALA A 459 9.17 -3.50 12.78
N GLU A 460 9.91 -4.54 12.40
CA GLU A 460 10.75 -5.31 13.32
C GLU A 460 11.85 -4.45 13.95
N ASP A 461 12.55 -3.66 13.13
CA ASP A 461 13.58 -2.73 13.60
C ASP A 461 13.00 -1.68 14.54
N ALA A 462 11.83 -1.11 14.20
CA ALA A 462 11.16 -0.11 15.02
C ALA A 462 10.75 -0.65 16.39
N THR A 463 10.16 -1.85 16.43
CA THR A 463 9.79 -2.52 17.68
C THR A 463 11.00 -2.72 18.58
N GLN A 464 12.15 -3.12 18.03
CA GLN A 464 13.39 -3.30 18.78
C GLN A 464 13.98 -1.97 19.28
N ILE A 465 13.92 -0.90 18.46
CA ILE A 465 14.37 0.44 18.88
C ILE A 465 13.51 0.97 20.04
N PHE A 466 12.20 0.71 20.03
CA PHE A 466 11.29 1.11 21.10
C PHE A 466 11.32 0.18 22.32
N GLY A 467 11.86 -1.03 22.19
CA GLY A 467 11.92 -2.02 23.27
C GLY A 467 10.53 -2.35 23.81
N GLY A 468 10.39 -2.38 25.14
CA GLY A 468 9.10 -2.66 25.78
C GLY A 468 7.96 -1.70 25.42
N ARG A 469 8.25 -0.48 24.91
CA ARG A 469 7.22 0.42 24.39
C ARG A 469 6.70 -0.01 23.01
N GLY A 470 7.50 -0.71 22.21
CA GLY A 470 7.12 -1.16 20.87
C GLY A 470 5.98 -2.18 20.87
N ILE A 471 5.65 -2.74 22.04
CA ILE A 471 4.59 -3.73 22.23
C ILE A 471 3.39 -3.19 23.02
N THR A 472 3.31 -1.87 23.22
CA THR A 472 2.18 -1.23 23.93
C THR A 472 1.22 -0.55 22.96
N THR A 473 -0.07 -0.84 23.08
CA THR A 473 -1.16 -0.22 22.29
C THR A 473 -1.49 1.22 22.71
N THR A 474 -0.74 1.79 23.66
CA THR A 474 -0.97 3.13 24.24
C THR A 474 0.34 3.93 24.31
N GLY A 475 0.23 5.22 24.65
CA GLY A 475 1.39 6.11 24.77
C GLY A 475 2.18 6.25 23.47
N MET A 476 3.48 6.54 23.59
CA MET A 476 4.37 6.75 22.44
C MET A 476 4.60 5.48 21.59
N GLY A 477 4.35 4.30 22.18
CA GLY A 477 4.53 3.02 21.50
C GLY A 477 3.41 2.65 20.54
N LYS A 478 2.24 3.29 20.66
CA LYS A 478 1.00 2.94 19.94
C LYS A 478 1.19 2.84 18.42
N LEU A 479 1.94 3.77 17.82
CA LEU A 479 2.16 3.77 16.38
C LEU A 479 3.06 2.60 15.94
N ILE A 480 4.08 2.29 16.72
CA ILE A 480 5.01 1.19 16.46
C ILE A 480 4.31 -0.17 16.59
N GLU A 481 3.54 -0.36 17.67
CA GLU A 481 2.72 -1.56 17.86
C GLU A 481 1.72 -1.71 16.72
N ASN A 482 0.98 -0.64 16.37
CA ASN A 482 -0.04 -0.69 15.33
C ASN A 482 0.59 -1.08 13.99
N TYR A 483 1.71 -0.44 13.63
CA TYR A 483 2.41 -0.74 12.40
C TYR A 483 3.00 -2.15 12.38
N HIS A 484 3.58 -2.61 13.50
CA HIS A 484 4.10 -3.98 13.60
C HIS A 484 3.01 -5.03 13.39
N ARG A 485 1.87 -4.88 14.08
CA ARG A 485 0.72 -5.78 13.95
C ARG A 485 0.08 -5.74 12.56
N THR A 486 0.10 -4.59 11.88
CA THR A 486 -0.62 -4.39 10.61
C THR A 486 0.26 -4.47 9.36
N SER A 487 1.58 -4.39 9.47
CA SER A 487 2.51 -4.50 8.32
C SER A 487 2.35 -5.76 7.44
N PRO A 488 1.94 -6.95 7.96
CA PRO A 488 1.70 -8.11 7.10
C PRO A 488 0.49 -7.98 6.17
N TYR A 489 -0.44 -7.05 6.44
CA TYR A 489 -1.65 -6.93 5.65
C TYR A 489 -1.37 -6.38 4.25
N ASP A 490 -0.52 -5.35 4.15
CA ASP A 490 -0.14 -4.81 2.84
C ASP A 490 0.59 -5.85 1.98
N ALA A 491 1.30 -6.80 2.60
CA ALA A 491 1.95 -7.91 1.89
C ALA A 491 0.95 -8.89 1.24
N ILE A 492 -0.28 -8.96 1.76
CA ILE A 492 -1.32 -9.90 1.30
C ILE A 492 -2.33 -9.21 0.36
N LEU A 493 -2.76 -7.99 0.70
CA LEU A 493 -3.75 -7.22 -0.06
C LEU A 493 -3.19 -6.75 -1.41
N GLY A 494 -4.06 -6.55 -2.41
CA GLY A 494 -3.66 -6.17 -3.78
C GLY A 494 -2.87 -7.25 -4.55
N GLY A 495 -2.82 -8.48 -4.02
CA GLY A 495 -2.04 -9.61 -4.52
C GLY A 495 -0.86 -9.93 -3.59
N ALA A 496 -0.69 -11.20 -3.23
CA ALA A 496 0.38 -11.61 -2.31
C ALA A 496 1.78 -11.32 -2.88
N GLU A 497 2.75 -11.02 -2.01
CA GLU A 497 4.15 -10.73 -2.38
C GLU A 497 4.74 -11.74 -3.37
N ASP A 498 4.54 -13.04 -3.14
CA ASP A 498 5.10 -14.10 -3.99
C ASP A 498 4.44 -14.14 -5.37
N VAL A 499 3.13 -13.91 -5.45
CA VAL A 499 2.37 -13.85 -6.71
C VAL A 499 2.82 -12.64 -7.54
N LEU A 500 3.08 -11.52 -6.88
CA LEU A 500 3.54 -10.30 -7.56
C LEU A 500 5.02 -10.36 -7.95
N GLY A 501 5.84 -11.05 -7.16
CA GLY A 501 7.21 -11.36 -7.50
C GLY A 501 7.29 -12.25 -8.73
N ASP A 502 6.44 -13.27 -8.80
CA ASP A 502 6.26 -14.12 -9.99
C ASP A 502 5.84 -13.28 -11.20
N LEU A 503 4.72 -12.54 -11.11
CA LEU A 503 4.25 -11.61 -12.15
C LEU A 503 5.35 -10.65 -12.65
N GLY A 504 6.22 -10.19 -11.75
CA GLY A 504 7.33 -9.30 -12.05
C GLY A 504 8.54 -9.98 -12.70
N ALA A 505 8.77 -11.25 -12.39
CA ALA A 505 9.85 -12.08 -12.92
C ALA A 505 9.46 -12.77 -14.24
N THR A 506 8.16 -13.06 -14.43
CA THR A 506 7.63 -13.81 -15.59
C THR A 506 7.13 -12.87 -16.66
N ARG A 507 7.99 -12.61 -17.66
CA ARG A 507 7.59 -12.62 -19.09
C ARG A 507 8.68 -13.31 -19.90
N HIS A 508 9.05 -14.52 -19.49
CA HIS A 508 9.85 -15.40 -20.35
C HIS A 508 8.91 -16.05 -21.36
N ALA A 509 9.25 -15.98 -22.65
CA ALA A 509 8.39 -16.50 -23.72
C ALA A 509 8.06 -17.98 -23.53
N GLU A 510 8.98 -18.75 -22.95
CA GLU A 510 8.80 -20.16 -22.62
C GLU A 510 7.81 -20.36 -21.46
N LEU A 511 7.80 -19.49 -20.45
CA LEU A 511 6.84 -19.57 -19.33
C LEU A 511 5.44 -19.16 -19.78
N GLU A 512 5.32 -18.10 -20.59
CA GLU A 512 4.06 -17.69 -21.21
C GLU A 512 3.48 -18.78 -22.12
N ALA A 513 4.34 -19.46 -22.90
CA ALA A 513 3.94 -20.58 -23.73
C ALA A 513 3.45 -21.77 -22.89
N ILE A 514 4.15 -22.07 -21.79
CA ILE A 514 3.73 -23.10 -20.83
C ILE A 514 2.38 -22.74 -20.23
N ASP A 515 2.18 -21.52 -19.74
CA ASP A 515 0.91 -21.07 -19.16
C ASP A 515 -0.23 -21.16 -20.18
N GLY A 516 0.03 -20.80 -21.44
CA GLY A 516 -0.90 -21.00 -22.55
C GLY A 516 -1.26 -22.47 -22.77
N ILE A 517 -0.26 -23.36 -22.82
CA ILE A 517 -0.48 -24.81 -23.00
C ILE A 517 -1.27 -25.40 -21.83
N LEU A 518 -0.93 -25.04 -20.59
CA LEU A 518 -1.55 -25.59 -19.38
C LEU A 518 -2.97 -25.06 -19.15
N SER A 519 -3.27 -23.84 -19.60
CA SER A 519 -4.61 -23.26 -19.50
C SER A 519 -5.57 -23.71 -20.60
N ASP A 520 -5.05 -24.15 -21.75
CA ASP A 520 -5.85 -24.67 -22.85
C ASP A 520 -6.30 -26.12 -22.58
N LYS A 521 -7.61 -26.33 -22.45
CA LYS A 521 -8.21 -27.66 -22.19
C LYS A 521 -8.13 -28.63 -23.36
N VAL A 522 -7.86 -28.15 -24.57
CA VAL A 522 -7.58 -28.99 -25.74
C VAL A 522 -6.15 -29.53 -25.65
N LEU A 523 -5.19 -28.69 -25.26
CA LEU A 523 -3.78 -29.07 -25.16
C LEU A 523 -3.46 -29.82 -23.86
N THR A 524 -4.09 -29.42 -22.75
CA THR A 524 -3.95 -30.03 -21.43
C THR A 524 -5.34 -30.38 -20.86
N PRO A 525 -5.94 -31.50 -21.32
CA PRO A 525 -7.27 -31.93 -20.86
C PRO A 525 -7.30 -32.22 -19.35
N GLU A 526 -6.21 -32.79 -18.83
CA GLU A 526 -6.05 -33.17 -17.42
C GLU A 526 -4.69 -32.69 -16.89
N MET A 527 -4.69 -32.06 -15.71
CA MET A 527 -3.46 -31.67 -15.03
C MET A 527 -2.88 -32.87 -14.27
N ARG A 528 -1.69 -33.31 -14.70
CA ARG A 528 -0.91 -34.39 -14.08
C ARG A 528 0.32 -33.81 -13.37
N GLU A 529 0.99 -34.61 -12.55
CA GLU A 529 2.19 -34.16 -11.81
C GLU A 529 3.30 -33.66 -12.75
N TYR A 530 3.45 -34.27 -13.93
CA TYR A 530 4.38 -33.88 -14.99
C TYR A 530 3.62 -33.61 -16.30
N PRO A 531 2.98 -32.44 -16.43
CA PRO A 531 2.07 -32.17 -17.54
C PRO A 531 2.78 -32.12 -18.90
N LEU A 532 4.10 -31.91 -18.94
CA LEU A 532 4.88 -31.83 -20.17
C LEU A 532 5.72 -33.09 -20.48
N SER A 533 5.41 -34.20 -19.81
CA SER A 533 6.14 -35.49 -19.94
C SER A 533 6.15 -36.12 -21.33
N GLU A 534 5.25 -35.69 -22.22
CA GLU A 534 5.21 -36.12 -23.62
C GLU A 534 5.62 -35.01 -24.60
N THR A 535 5.99 -33.83 -24.09
CA THR A 535 6.25 -32.63 -24.90
C THR A 535 7.73 -32.51 -25.25
N ALA A 536 8.01 -32.31 -26.54
CA ALA A 536 9.34 -31.91 -27.03
C ALA A 536 9.33 -30.40 -27.35
N LEU A 537 10.26 -29.66 -26.75
CA LEU A 537 10.36 -28.21 -26.93
C LEU A 537 11.48 -27.86 -27.91
N TYR A 538 11.19 -27.01 -28.90
CA TYR A 538 12.18 -26.45 -29.81
C TYR A 538 12.30 -24.95 -29.57
N VAL A 539 13.52 -24.48 -29.28
CA VAL A 539 13.80 -23.07 -29.02
C VAL A 539 15.02 -22.60 -29.81
N THR A 540 15.07 -21.32 -30.15
CA THR A 540 16.21 -20.77 -30.90
C THR A 540 17.47 -20.69 -30.04
N VAL A 541 17.32 -20.39 -28.76
CA VAL A 541 18.41 -20.24 -27.79
C VAL A 541 18.21 -21.24 -26.67
N GLU A 542 19.31 -21.76 -26.12
CA GLU A 542 19.29 -22.58 -24.93
C GLU A 542 18.46 -21.93 -23.80
N PRO A 543 17.52 -22.68 -23.18
CA PRO A 543 16.76 -22.19 -22.04
C PRO A 543 17.69 -21.69 -20.94
N CYS A 544 17.36 -20.54 -20.36
CA CYS A 544 18.13 -20.06 -19.21
C CYS A 544 17.93 -20.99 -18.00
N ILE A 545 18.76 -20.82 -16.96
CA ILE A 545 18.70 -21.58 -15.69
C ILE A 545 17.27 -21.66 -15.13
N MET A 546 16.51 -20.56 -15.17
CA MET A 546 15.13 -20.51 -14.66
C MET A 546 14.18 -21.34 -15.53
N CYS A 547 14.20 -21.14 -16.85
CA CYS A 547 13.40 -21.91 -17.81
C CYS A 547 13.74 -23.40 -17.74
N ALA A 548 15.02 -23.73 -17.67
CA ALA A 548 15.48 -25.11 -17.56
C ALA A 548 15.00 -25.78 -16.27
N SER A 549 14.96 -25.04 -15.15
CA SER A 549 14.40 -25.52 -13.89
C SER A 549 12.89 -25.72 -13.98
N ALA A 550 12.15 -24.75 -14.52
CA ALA A 550 10.70 -24.85 -14.69
C ALA A 550 10.31 -26.04 -15.58
N LEU A 551 10.97 -26.21 -16.72
CA LEU A 551 10.78 -27.35 -17.62
C LEU A 551 11.07 -28.69 -16.92
N ARG A 552 12.08 -28.73 -16.04
CA ARG A 552 12.38 -29.92 -15.22
C ARG A 552 11.26 -30.24 -14.23
N GLN A 553 10.73 -29.22 -13.55
CA GLN A 553 9.65 -29.36 -12.57
C GLN A 553 8.35 -29.83 -13.23
N LEU A 554 8.08 -29.34 -14.45
CA LEU A 554 6.94 -29.74 -15.27
C LEU A 554 7.15 -31.08 -15.99
N GLY A 555 8.35 -31.66 -15.85
CA GLY A 555 8.73 -32.95 -16.39
C GLY A 555 8.79 -32.97 -17.91
N ILE A 556 9.30 -31.92 -18.57
CA ILE A 556 9.49 -31.91 -20.04
C ILE A 556 10.20 -33.19 -20.50
N LYS A 557 9.79 -33.76 -21.63
CA LYS A 557 10.45 -34.94 -22.20
C LYS A 557 11.87 -34.60 -22.68
N GLU A 558 11.94 -33.61 -23.57
CA GLU A 558 13.19 -33.22 -24.23
C GLU A 558 13.13 -31.79 -24.77
N VAL A 559 14.31 -31.18 -24.87
CA VAL A 559 14.49 -29.82 -25.38
C VAL A 559 15.56 -29.82 -26.47
N PHE A 560 15.24 -29.20 -27.60
CA PHE A 560 16.16 -28.90 -28.69
C PHE A 560 16.41 -27.39 -28.75
N TYR A 561 17.66 -26.99 -28.84
CA TYR A 561 18.00 -25.58 -28.95
C TYR A 561 19.06 -25.31 -30.02
N GLY A 562 18.94 -24.16 -30.69
CA GLY A 562 19.82 -23.83 -31.80
C GLY A 562 21.21 -23.41 -31.37
N CYS A 563 21.32 -22.38 -30.53
CA CYS A 563 22.61 -21.92 -30.01
C CYS A 563 22.64 -21.91 -28.48
N GLU A 564 23.85 -22.06 -27.94
CA GLU A 564 24.12 -22.00 -26.51
C GLU A 564 23.86 -20.60 -25.94
N ASN A 565 23.58 -20.55 -24.64
CA ASN A 565 23.38 -19.32 -23.89
C ASN A 565 24.50 -19.13 -22.87
N ASP A 566 25.65 -18.66 -23.35
CA ASP A 566 26.90 -18.57 -22.57
C ASP A 566 26.83 -17.66 -21.33
N ARG A 567 25.74 -16.93 -21.12
CA ARG A 567 25.53 -16.06 -19.94
C ARG A 567 24.60 -16.66 -18.91
N PHE A 568 23.57 -17.38 -19.34
CA PHE A 568 22.49 -17.82 -18.46
C PHE A 568 22.02 -19.25 -18.70
N GLY A 569 22.69 -20.03 -19.55
CA GLY A 569 22.20 -21.32 -20.03
C GLY A 569 22.05 -22.38 -18.94
N GLY A 570 20.86 -22.97 -18.91
CA GLY A 570 20.43 -23.95 -17.92
C GLY A 570 20.52 -25.40 -18.40
N CYS A 571 20.96 -25.65 -19.63
CA CYS A 571 21.05 -26.97 -20.22
C CYS A 571 22.49 -27.46 -20.45
N GLY A 572 23.48 -26.72 -19.93
CA GLY A 572 24.88 -27.14 -19.89
C GLY A 572 25.91 -26.09 -20.30
N SER A 573 25.54 -24.97 -20.95
CA SER A 573 26.54 -23.95 -21.31
C SER A 573 27.04 -23.13 -20.11
N VAL A 574 26.19 -22.89 -19.10
CA VAL A 574 26.58 -22.29 -17.82
C VAL A 574 26.35 -23.27 -16.68
N LEU A 575 25.15 -23.84 -16.58
CA LEU A 575 24.78 -24.78 -15.53
C LEU A 575 23.83 -25.84 -16.09
N GLY A 576 24.14 -27.13 -15.87
CA GLY A 576 23.30 -28.24 -16.36
C GLY A 576 22.11 -28.54 -15.44
N VAL A 577 21.18 -27.59 -15.29
CA VAL A 577 19.95 -27.76 -14.50
C VAL A 577 19.09 -28.89 -15.05
N ASN A 578 19.12 -29.11 -16.37
CA ASN A 578 18.39 -30.19 -17.02
C ASN A 578 18.80 -31.60 -16.57
N ASN A 579 20.09 -31.83 -16.26
CA ASN A 579 20.61 -33.18 -16.00
C ASN A 579 21.86 -33.24 -15.10
N ALA A 580 22.79 -32.30 -15.18
CA ALA A 580 24.05 -32.34 -14.43
C ALA A 580 23.88 -32.16 -12.91
N LEU A 581 22.81 -31.47 -12.50
CA LEU A 581 22.48 -31.31 -11.08
C LEU A 581 21.51 -32.40 -10.60
N PRO A 582 21.81 -33.14 -9.52
CA PRO A 582 20.84 -34.04 -8.92
C PRO A 582 19.69 -33.24 -8.29
N HIS A 583 18.45 -33.74 -8.40
CA HIS A 583 17.29 -33.11 -7.78
C HIS A 583 16.44 -34.17 -7.05
N PRO A 584 16.01 -33.92 -5.81
CA PRO A 584 15.35 -34.94 -4.97
C PRO A 584 13.96 -35.36 -5.46
N LYS A 585 13.30 -34.49 -6.23
CA LYS A 585 11.90 -34.69 -6.68
C LYS A 585 11.71 -34.76 -8.19
N HIS A 586 12.56 -34.11 -8.98
CA HIS A 586 12.25 -33.80 -10.37
C HIS A 586 13.25 -34.51 -11.29
N PRO A 587 12.81 -35.44 -12.16
CA PRO A 587 13.69 -36.18 -13.04
C PRO A 587 14.50 -35.25 -13.95
N ALA A 588 15.67 -35.72 -14.38
CA ALA A 588 16.40 -35.03 -15.45
C ALA A 588 15.67 -35.16 -16.79
N TYR A 589 15.92 -34.23 -17.70
CA TYR A 589 15.43 -34.30 -19.08
C TYR A 589 16.56 -34.13 -20.09
N ARG A 590 16.33 -34.62 -21.31
CA ARG A 590 17.29 -34.54 -22.40
C ARG A 590 17.29 -33.13 -22.98
N ALA A 591 18.47 -32.52 -23.11
CA ALA A 591 18.62 -31.27 -23.84
C ALA A 591 19.69 -31.44 -24.93
N THR A 592 19.35 -31.08 -26.16
CA THR A 592 20.22 -31.23 -27.33
C THR A 592 20.40 -29.89 -28.02
N GLY A 593 21.62 -29.35 -27.94
CA GLY A 593 22.00 -28.12 -28.61
C GLY A 593 22.50 -28.31 -30.03
N GLY A 594 22.51 -27.23 -30.82
CA GLY A 594 23.09 -27.20 -32.16
C GLY A 594 22.07 -27.32 -33.31
N TYR A 595 20.77 -27.39 -33.00
CA TYR A 595 19.72 -27.58 -34.01
C TYR A 595 19.48 -26.30 -34.83
N CYS A 596 19.82 -26.29 -36.12
CA CYS A 596 19.83 -25.06 -36.93
C CYS A 596 20.68 -23.95 -36.27
N ARG A 597 21.86 -24.31 -35.73
CA ARG A 597 22.72 -23.41 -34.95
C ARG A 597 23.06 -22.13 -35.70
N GLU A 598 23.42 -22.26 -36.96
CA GLU A 598 23.84 -21.11 -37.76
C GLU A 598 22.68 -20.14 -37.99
N GLU A 599 21.52 -20.68 -38.34
CA GLU A 599 20.28 -19.93 -38.50
C GLU A 599 19.84 -19.29 -37.19
N ALA A 600 19.93 -20.00 -36.07
CA ALA A 600 19.60 -19.48 -34.75
C ALA A 600 20.50 -18.31 -34.35
N ILE A 601 21.82 -18.45 -34.53
CA ILE A 601 22.78 -17.37 -34.29
C ILE A 601 22.50 -16.19 -35.22
N MET A 602 22.20 -16.45 -36.49
CA MET A 602 21.91 -15.38 -37.46
C MET A 602 20.58 -14.68 -37.19
N ILE A 603 19.55 -15.39 -36.74
CA ILE A 603 18.27 -14.81 -36.32
C ILE A 603 18.52 -13.86 -35.15
N LEU A 604 19.28 -14.26 -34.15
CA LEU A 604 19.59 -13.40 -33.00
C LEU A 604 20.46 -12.22 -33.40
N ARG A 605 21.53 -12.44 -34.18
CA ARG A 605 22.40 -11.35 -34.65
C ARG A 605 21.63 -10.37 -35.53
N ARG A 606 20.77 -10.86 -36.42
CA ARG A 606 19.83 -10.02 -37.18
C ARG A 606 18.93 -9.28 -36.22
N PHE A 607 18.22 -9.94 -35.30
CA PHE A 607 17.37 -9.28 -34.29
C PHE A 607 18.10 -8.17 -33.50
N TYR A 608 19.36 -8.38 -33.11
CA TYR A 608 20.15 -7.39 -32.37
C TYR A 608 20.63 -6.20 -33.22
N VAL A 609 20.76 -6.39 -34.53
CA VAL A 609 21.21 -5.38 -35.51
C VAL A 609 20.02 -4.69 -36.19
N THR A 610 18.93 -5.41 -36.46
CA THR A 610 17.65 -4.88 -36.89
C THR A 610 17.06 -4.09 -35.73
N GLU A 611 16.66 -2.86 -36.02
CA GLU A 611 15.94 -2.06 -35.06
C GLU A 611 14.59 -2.71 -34.78
N ASN A 612 14.13 -2.70 -33.54
CA ASN A 612 12.72 -2.96 -33.29
C ASN A 612 11.95 -1.75 -33.80
N VAL A 613 11.50 -1.79 -35.04
CA VAL A 613 10.74 -0.70 -35.69
C VAL A 613 9.40 -0.43 -35.00
N ASN A 614 8.93 -1.38 -34.20
CA ASN A 614 7.74 -1.24 -33.35
C ASN A 614 8.07 -0.69 -31.96
N ALA A 615 9.35 -0.37 -31.67
CA ALA A 615 9.72 0.29 -30.43
C ALA A 615 9.22 1.74 -30.45
N PRO A 616 8.77 2.29 -29.30
CA PRO A 616 8.22 3.64 -29.23
C PRO A 616 9.15 4.74 -29.76
N VAL A 617 10.47 4.54 -29.63
CA VAL A 617 11.51 5.39 -30.23
C VAL A 617 12.65 4.49 -30.73
N PRO A 618 12.69 4.16 -32.03
CA PRO A 618 13.77 3.36 -32.61
C PRO A 618 15.11 4.08 -32.47
N LYS A 619 16.09 3.45 -31.81
CA LYS A 619 17.47 3.98 -31.78
C LYS A 619 18.20 3.47 -33.01
N SER A 620 18.76 4.41 -33.78
CA SER A 620 19.58 4.07 -34.94
C SER A 620 20.77 3.19 -34.53
N LYS A 621 20.81 1.96 -35.04
CA LYS A 621 21.97 1.06 -34.91
C LYS A 621 22.76 0.97 -36.22
N ALA A 622 22.63 1.98 -37.09
CA ALA A 622 23.18 2.00 -38.45
C ALA A 622 24.69 1.70 -38.55
N ASN A 623 25.46 1.96 -37.49
CA ASN A 623 26.90 1.69 -37.46
C ASN A 623 27.27 0.25 -37.03
N ARG A 624 26.30 -0.61 -36.69
CA ARG A 624 26.57 -2.00 -36.31
C ARG A 624 26.61 -2.90 -37.54
N VAL A 625 27.80 -3.33 -37.92
CA VAL A 625 28.00 -4.32 -38.97
C VAL A 625 27.53 -5.69 -38.47
N LEU A 626 26.58 -6.30 -39.20
CA LEU A 626 26.15 -7.67 -38.94
C LEU A 626 27.31 -8.63 -39.23
N LYS A 627 27.83 -9.28 -38.19
CA LYS A 627 28.83 -10.34 -38.36
C LYS A 627 28.12 -11.59 -38.89
N THR A 628 28.33 -11.91 -40.16
CA THR A 628 27.76 -13.08 -40.83
C THR A 628 28.57 -14.35 -40.63
N GLU A 629 29.85 -14.22 -40.31
CA GLU A 629 30.72 -15.36 -40.03
C GLU A 629 30.39 -15.98 -38.67
N ILE A 630 30.12 -17.27 -38.67
CA ILE A 630 29.85 -18.07 -37.47
C ILE A 630 31.01 -19.02 -37.29
N VAL A 631 31.73 -18.86 -36.18
CA VAL A 631 32.88 -19.72 -35.89
C VAL A 631 32.38 -21.15 -35.66
N PRO A 632 33.02 -22.17 -36.25
CA PRO A 632 32.75 -23.57 -35.96
C PRO A 632 32.82 -23.83 -34.46
N LYS A 633 31.95 -24.71 -33.95
CA LYS A 633 32.05 -25.16 -32.56
C LYS A 633 33.37 -25.95 -32.43
N ALA A 634 34.22 -25.58 -31.47
CA ALA A 634 35.45 -26.31 -31.16
C ALA A 634 35.13 -27.69 -30.59
#